data_AF-A0A924KXD3-F1
#
_entry.id   AF-A0A924KXD3-F1
#
_cell.length_a   1.000
_cell.length_b   1.000
_cell.length_c   1.000
_cell.angle_alpha   90.00
_cell.angle_beta   90.00
_cell.angle_gamma   90.00
#
_symmetry.space_group_name_H-M   'P 1'
#
loop_
_entity.id
_entity.type
_entity.pdbx_description
1 polymer ?
#
loop_
_entity_poly.entity_id
_entity_poly.type
_entity_poly.pdbx_seq_one_letter_code
_entity_poly.pdbx_strand_id
1 'polypeptide(L)'
;MKCQKTIAAANEIFLKRRNYFHLPLLLVFLTFTGNLLFAQNKVSGKVTAGGTPLTGVTVKEKSRANTTQTDNNGSYSITVAANAELVFSHIGFANTIIAVNSQKQINNAIGSLV
;
A
#
# COMPACT_ATOMS: atom_id res chain seq x y z
N MET A 1 -0.74 1.53 68.11
CA MET A 1 -0.12 2.08 66.86
C MET A 1 0.29 1.04 65.80
N LYS A 2 -0.01 -0.27 65.93
CA LYS A 2 0.37 -1.29 64.92
C LYS A 2 -0.71 -1.60 63.87
N CYS A 3 -1.97 -1.25 64.12
CA CYS A 3 -3.09 -1.60 63.23
C CYS A 3 -3.24 -0.69 61.98
N GLN A 4 -2.65 0.51 62.01
CA GLN A 4 -2.85 1.52 60.95
C GLN A 4 -1.87 1.37 59.77
N LYS A 5 -0.70 0.76 59.99
CA LYS A 5 0.30 0.51 58.93
C LYS A 5 -0.06 -0.67 58.02
N THR A 6 -0.78 -1.66 58.55
CA THR A 6 -1.21 -2.86 57.82
C THR A 6 -2.36 -2.59 56.84
N ILE A 7 -3.27 -1.66 57.17
CA ILE A 7 -4.42 -1.31 56.32
C ILE A 7 -3.96 -0.52 55.07
N ALA A 8 -2.97 0.37 55.22
CA ALA A 8 -2.40 1.12 54.11
C ALA A 8 -1.65 0.22 53.10
N ALA A 9 -0.87 -0.75 53.58
CA ALA A 9 -0.12 -1.67 52.72
C ALA A 9 -1.05 -2.63 51.93
N ALA A 10 -2.20 -3.00 52.49
CA ALA A 10 -3.17 -3.86 51.81
C ALA A 10 -3.86 -3.15 50.62
N ASN A 11 -4.07 -1.83 50.71
CA ASN A 11 -4.75 -1.04 49.67
C ASN A 11 -3.85 -0.82 48.44
N GLU A 12 -2.54 -0.60 48.65
CA GLU A 12 -1.53 -0.50 47.57
C GLU A 12 -1.42 -1.81 46.75
N ILE A 13 -1.47 -2.96 47.42
CA ILE A 13 -1.39 -4.28 46.77
C ILE A 13 -2.68 -4.58 45.98
N PHE A 14 -3.84 -4.22 46.52
CA PHE A 14 -5.13 -4.41 45.85
C PHE A 14 -5.29 -3.51 44.62
N LEU A 15 -4.89 -2.24 44.71
CA LEU A 15 -4.92 -1.30 43.58
C LEU A 15 -3.95 -1.72 42.46
N LYS A 16 -2.74 -2.17 42.82
CA LYS A 16 -1.75 -2.68 41.86
C LYS A 16 -2.24 -3.94 41.14
N ARG A 17 -2.93 -4.84 41.85
CA ARG A 17 -3.52 -6.08 41.31
C ARG A 17 -4.76 -5.83 40.44
N ARG A 18 -5.54 -4.77 40.71
CA ARG A 18 -6.71 -4.34 39.91
C ARG A 18 -6.32 -3.69 38.59
N ASN A 19 -5.20 -2.95 38.53
CA ASN A 19 -4.71 -2.32 37.30
C ASN A 19 -3.79 -3.23 36.45
N TYR A 20 -3.10 -4.21 37.07
CA TYR A 20 -2.28 -5.21 36.35
C TYR A 20 -3.10 -6.22 35.55
N PHE A 21 -4.39 -6.41 35.87
CA PHE A 21 -5.27 -7.33 35.15
C PHE A 21 -5.78 -6.73 33.81
N HIS A 22 -5.96 -5.41 33.76
CA HIS A 22 -6.36 -4.69 32.54
C HIS A 22 -5.18 -4.24 31.67
N LEU A 23 -3.97 -4.18 32.23
CA LEU A 23 -2.73 -3.83 31.52
C LEU A 23 -2.41 -4.73 30.32
N PRO A 24 -2.51 -6.08 30.39
CA PRO A 24 -2.24 -6.93 29.22
C PRO A 24 -3.33 -6.82 28.15
N LEU A 25 -4.58 -6.55 28.53
CA LEU A 25 -5.70 -6.38 27.60
C LEU A 25 -5.54 -5.12 26.74
N LEU A 26 -5.07 -4.02 27.36
CA LEU A 26 -4.80 -2.75 26.67
C LEU A 26 -3.58 -2.85 25.74
N LEU A 27 -2.56 -3.64 26.11
CA LEU A 27 -1.38 -3.88 25.28
C LEU A 27 -1.70 -4.73 24.04
N VAL A 28 -2.55 -5.76 24.19
CA VAL A 28 -3.04 -6.60 23.07
C VAL A 28 -3.88 -5.78 22.09
N PHE A 29 -4.76 -4.90 22.59
CA PHE A 29 -5.56 -4.00 21.75
C PHE A 29 -4.69 -3.04 20.92
N LEU A 30 -3.58 -2.54 21.49
CA LEU A 30 -2.66 -1.64 20.80
C LEU A 30 -1.86 -2.33 19.67
N THR A 31 -1.55 -3.62 19.83
CA THR A 31 -0.85 -4.39 18.77
C THR A 31 -1.75 -4.81 17.62
N PHE A 32 -3.08 -4.84 17.81
CA PHE A 32 -4.02 -5.30 16.78
C PHE A 32 -4.31 -4.22 15.72
N THR A 33 -4.28 -2.94 16.08
CA THR A 33 -4.55 -1.82 15.17
C THR A 33 -3.41 -1.54 14.18
N GLY A 34 -2.20 -2.07 14.41
CA GLY A 34 -1.02 -1.86 13.56
C GLY A 34 -0.99 -2.66 12.24
N ASN A 35 -1.89 -3.64 12.05
CA ASN A 35 -1.85 -4.54 10.88
C ASN A 35 -2.63 -4.05 9.66
N LEU A 36 -3.13 -2.80 9.65
CA LEU A 36 -3.94 -2.25 8.54
C LEU A 36 -3.13 -1.52 7.47
N LEU A 37 -1.80 -1.56 7.51
CA LEU A 37 -0.96 -1.02 6.46
C LEU A 37 -0.88 -2.01 5.28
N PHE A 38 -1.95 -2.08 4.49
CA PHE A 38 -1.86 -2.64 3.14
C PHE A 38 -0.86 -1.80 2.34
N ALA A 39 0.35 -2.33 2.15
CA ALA A 39 1.41 -1.69 1.39
C ALA A 39 0.97 -1.50 -0.06
N GLN A 40 0.61 -0.28 -0.41
CA GLN A 40 0.25 0.07 -1.77
C GLN A 40 1.53 0.01 -2.62
N ASN A 41 1.62 -0.92 -3.57
CA ASN A 41 2.85 -1.15 -4.30
C ASN A 41 3.02 -0.06 -5.36
N LYS A 42 4.02 0.80 -5.20
CA LYS A 42 4.34 1.81 -6.20
C LYS A 42 5.05 1.14 -7.37
N VAL A 43 4.38 1.14 -8.52
CA VAL A 43 4.91 0.65 -9.79
C VAL A 43 5.31 1.84 -10.63
N SER A 44 6.57 1.88 -11.02
CA SER A 44 7.09 2.86 -11.99
C SER A 44 7.49 2.16 -13.27
N GLY A 45 7.66 2.90 -14.35
CA GLY A 45 8.18 2.31 -15.57
C GLY A 45 8.21 3.29 -16.71
N LYS A 46 8.58 2.78 -17.88
CA LYS A 46 8.63 3.56 -19.10
C LYS A 46 7.82 2.89 -20.20
N VAL A 47 7.06 3.69 -20.94
CA VAL A 47 6.35 3.26 -22.14
C VAL A 47 7.09 3.76 -23.37
N THR A 48 7.38 2.83 -24.28
CA THR A 48 8.03 3.13 -25.56
C THR A 48 7.22 2.56 -26.73
N ALA A 49 7.42 3.10 -27.92
CA ALA A 49 6.99 2.49 -29.17
C ALA A 49 8.17 2.50 -30.15
N GLY A 50 8.59 1.31 -30.59
CA GLY A 50 9.72 1.17 -31.52
C GLY A 50 11.04 1.78 -31.02
N GLY A 51 11.23 1.89 -29.70
CA GLY A 51 12.41 2.52 -29.08
C GLY A 51 12.25 3.99 -28.69
N THR A 52 11.18 4.65 -29.14
CA THR A 52 10.89 6.06 -28.81
C THR A 52 10.01 6.14 -27.57
N PRO A 53 10.33 6.97 -26.55
CA PRO A 53 9.43 7.21 -25.42
C PRO A 53 8.12 7.86 -25.87
N LEU A 54 7.00 7.41 -25.32
CA LEU A 54 5.67 7.96 -25.62
C LEU A 54 5.08 8.73 -24.45
N THR A 55 4.84 10.02 -24.67
CA THR A 55 4.09 10.90 -23.76
C THR A 55 2.58 10.81 -24.01
N GLY A 56 1.77 11.03 -22.97
CA GLY A 56 0.30 11.02 -23.09
C GLY A 56 -0.35 9.64 -23.18
N VAL A 57 0.40 8.56 -22.93
CA VAL A 57 -0.17 7.21 -22.81
C VAL A 57 -0.97 7.12 -21.53
N THR A 58 -2.22 6.69 -21.65
CA THR A 58 -3.10 6.46 -20.51
C THR A 58 -2.78 5.09 -19.91
N VAL A 59 -2.40 5.08 -18.63
CA VAL A 59 -2.12 3.87 -17.85
C VAL A 59 -3.24 3.73 -16.81
N LYS A 60 -4.09 2.73 -16.97
CA LYS A 60 -5.26 2.50 -16.12
C LYS A 60 -5.15 1.17 -15.40
N GLU A 61 -5.46 1.15 -14.12
CA GLU A 61 -5.66 -0.11 -13.39
C GLU A 61 -6.97 -0.75 -13.82
N LYS A 62 -6.98 -2.04 -14.16
CA LYS A 62 -8.19 -2.72 -14.63
C LYS A 62 -9.22 -2.92 -13.51
N SER A 63 -8.74 -3.22 -12.29
CA SER A 63 -9.56 -3.50 -11.11
C SER A 63 -10.14 -2.27 -10.43
N ARG A 64 -9.51 -1.10 -10.61
CA ARG A 64 -9.84 0.13 -9.87
C ARG A 64 -9.90 1.31 -10.82
N ALA A 65 -10.69 2.33 -10.48
CA ALA A 65 -10.67 3.62 -11.17
C ALA A 65 -9.39 4.44 -10.84
N ASN A 66 -8.23 3.82 -11.01
CA ASN A 66 -6.92 4.43 -10.83
C ASN A 66 -6.31 4.62 -12.21
N THR A 67 -5.89 5.83 -12.54
CA THR A 67 -5.40 6.17 -13.88
C THR A 67 -4.30 7.21 -13.75
N THR A 68 -3.23 7.00 -14.50
CA THR A 68 -2.13 7.94 -14.64
C THR A 68 -1.82 8.12 -16.11
N GLN A 69 -1.05 9.14 -16.46
CA GLN A 69 -0.55 9.34 -17.82
C GLN A 69 0.96 9.36 -17.81
N THR A 70 1.57 8.95 -18.92
CA THR A 70 3.02 9.08 -19.09
C THR A 70 3.43 10.54 -19.26
N ASP A 71 4.59 10.88 -18.70
CA ASP A 71 5.21 12.19 -18.82
C ASP A 71 5.92 12.38 -20.17
N ASN A 72 6.56 13.54 -20.35
CA ASN A 72 7.31 13.90 -21.57
C ASN A 72 8.44 12.92 -21.90
N ASN A 73 8.92 12.15 -20.93
CA ASN A 73 9.97 11.15 -21.11
C ASN A 73 9.42 9.73 -21.27
N GLY A 74 8.09 9.58 -21.35
CA GLY A 74 7.39 8.30 -21.42
C GLY A 74 7.38 7.51 -20.10
N SER A 75 7.77 8.14 -19.00
CA SER A 75 7.79 7.53 -17.67
C SER A 75 6.43 7.66 -17.00
N TYR A 76 6.08 6.68 -16.18
CA TYR A 76 4.87 6.70 -15.37
C TYR A 76 5.15 6.18 -13.97
N SER A 77 4.31 6.57 -13.03
CA SER A 77 4.29 6.06 -11.67
C SER A 77 2.85 5.91 -11.22
N ILE A 78 2.44 4.70 -10.87
CA ILE A 78 1.10 4.38 -10.38
C ILE A 78 1.21 3.48 -9.16
N THR A 79 0.34 3.71 -8.19
CA THR A 79 0.30 2.93 -6.95
C THR A 79 -0.86 1.95 -7.04
N VAL A 80 -0.57 0.65 -7.12
CA VAL A 80 -1.55 -0.41 -7.38
C VAL A 80 -1.32 -1.63 -6.48
N ALA A 81 -2.29 -2.55 -6.44
CA ALA A 81 -2.11 -3.83 -5.76
C ALA A 81 -1.06 -4.68 -6.48
N ALA A 82 -0.37 -5.56 -5.74
CA ALA A 82 0.69 -6.41 -6.29
C ALA A 82 0.22 -7.33 -7.45
N ASN A 83 -1.06 -7.72 -7.44
CA ASN A 83 -1.68 -8.57 -8.46
C ASN A 83 -2.60 -7.80 -9.42
N ALA A 84 -2.49 -6.46 -9.46
CA ALA A 84 -3.29 -5.67 -10.37
C ALA A 84 -2.83 -5.83 -11.82
N GLU A 85 -3.76 -5.64 -12.75
CA GLU A 85 -3.47 -5.55 -14.18
C GLU A 85 -3.49 -4.07 -14.62
N LEU A 86 -2.45 -3.64 -15.31
CA LEU A 86 -2.36 -2.31 -15.91
C LEU A 86 -2.71 -2.39 -17.39
N VAL A 87 -3.60 -1.50 -17.81
CA VAL A 87 -4.03 -1.32 -19.20
C VAL A 87 -3.38 -0.05 -19.74
N PHE A 88 -2.59 -0.21 -20.79
CA PHE A 88 -1.94 0.88 -21.52
C PHE A 88 -2.77 1.17 -22.77
N SER A 89 -3.23 2.41 -22.90
CA SER A 89 -4.06 2.87 -24.02
C SER A 89 -3.54 4.18 -24.55
N HIS A 90 -3.42 4.29 -25.87
CA HIS A 90 -3.04 5.52 -26.56
C HIS A 90 -3.75 5.60 -27.91
N ILE A 91 -4.04 6.81 -28.37
CA ILE A 91 -4.72 7.02 -29.64
C ILE A 91 -3.84 6.47 -30.78
N GLY A 92 -4.39 5.56 -31.60
CA GLY A 92 -3.68 4.93 -32.71
C GLY A 92 -2.80 3.72 -32.34
N PHE A 93 -2.87 3.21 -31.09
CA PHE A 93 -2.09 2.05 -30.65
C PHE A 93 -2.99 0.94 -30.10
N ALA A 94 -2.48 -0.29 -30.09
CA ALA A 94 -3.19 -1.43 -29.53
C ALA A 94 -3.17 -1.37 -28.00
N ASN A 95 -4.32 -1.60 -27.37
CA ASN A 95 -4.41 -1.68 -25.93
C ASN A 95 -3.60 -2.88 -25.44
N THR A 96 -2.66 -2.62 -24.53
CA THR A 96 -1.83 -3.69 -23.95
C THR A 96 -2.18 -3.86 -22.48
N ILE A 97 -2.34 -5.10 -22.04
CA ILE A 97 -2.66 -5.45 -20.65
C ILE A 97 -1.47 -6.18 -20.06
N ILE A 98 -0.96 -5.70 -18.92
CA ILE A 98 0.20 -6.28 -18.24
C ILE A 98 -0.13 -6.48 -16.76
N ALA A 99 0.04 -7.69 -16.27
CA ALA A 99 -0.06 -8.00 -14.84
C ALA A 99 1.19 -7.49 -14.10
N VAL A 100 0.99 -6.81 -12.96
CA VAL A 100 2.09 -6.23 -12.18
C VAL A 100 2.96 -7.31 -11.53
N ASN A 101 2.37 -8.42 -11.08
CA ASN A 101 3.07 -9.56 -10.48
C ASN A 101 4.12 -9.17 -9.42
N SER A 102 3.77 -8.22 -8.53
CA SER A 102 4.66 -7.64 -7.51
C SER A 102 5.90 -6.91 -8.03
N GLN A 103 6.00 -6.63 -9.33
CA GLN A 103 7.11 -5.89 -9.92
C GLN A 103 7.00 -4.40 -9.56
N LYS A 104 8.12 -3.79 -9.15
CA LYS A 104 8.20 -2.34 -8.90
C LYS A 104 8.50 -1.53 -10.16
N GLN A 105 9.08 -2.18 -11.17
CA GLN A 105 9.39 -1.57 -12.45
C GLN A 105 8.86 -2.38 -13.62
N ILE A 106 8.06 -1.75 -14.50
CA ILE A 106 7.49 -2.40 -15.69
C ILE A 106 7.71 -1.50 -16.89
N ASN A 107 8.64 -1.89 -17.76
CA ASN A 107 8.86 -1.24 -19.04
C ASN A 107 7.99 -1.93 -20.08
N ASN A 108 7.15 -1.16 -20.78
CA ASN A 108 6.27 -1.69 -21.80
C ASN A 108 6.56 -1.05 -23.15
N ALA A 109 6.66 -1.87 -24.19
CA ALA A 109 6.70 -1.41 -25.57
C ALA A 109 5.33 -1.65 -26.21
N ILE A 110 4.63 -0.60 -26.63
CA ILE A 110 3.33 -0.74 -27.32
C ILE A 110 3.53 -0.84 -28.83
N GLY A 111 2.80 -1.76 -29.45
CA GLY A 111 2.75 -1.93 -30.90
C GLY A 111 1.78 -0.94 -31.54
N SER A 112 2.21 -0.32 -32.64
CA SER A 112 1.33 0.51 -33.47
C SER A 112 0.24 -0.35 -34.11
N LEU A 113 -1.00 0.12 -34.13
CA LEU A 113 -2.05 -0.46 -34.97
C LEU A 113 -1.82 0.08 -36.39
N VAL A 114 -1.07 -0.66 -37.19
CA VAL A 114 -0.99 -0.46 -38.66
C VAL A 114 -1.72 -1.61 -39.33
#